data_AF-A0ABD0RJ73-F1
#
_entry.id   AF-A0ABD0RJ73-F1
#
_cell.length_a   1.000
_cell.length_b   1.000
_cell.length_c   1.000
_cell.angle_alpha   90.00
_cell.angle_beta   90.00
_cell.angle_gamma   90.00
#
_symmetry.space_group_name_H-M   'P 1'
#
loop_
_entity.id
_entity.type
_entity.pdbx_description
1 polymer ?
#
loop_
_entity_poly.entity_id
_entity_poly.type
_entity_poly.pdbx_seq_one_letter_code
_entity_poly.pdbx_strand_id
1 'polypeptide(L)' 'DWGWEIKFKKVVILPCLKIKSFSLKTPEGTATPKYWKNVEFQVKPFDFLEDMSSRFPGLDLDD' A
#
# COMPACT_ATOMS: atom_id res chain seq x y z
N ASP A 1 -3.57 -6.67 -14.80
CA ASP A 1 -4.42 -6.20 -13.69
C ASP A 1 -3.60 -6.10 -12.41
N TRP A 2 -3.61 -4.95 -11.74
CA TRP A 2 -2.73 -4.63 -10.59
C TRP A 2 -3.37 -4.89 -9.23
N GLY A 3 -4.70 -4.92 -9.14
CA GLY A 3 -5.36 -4.92 -7.84
C GLY A 3 -6.79 -4.41 -7.90
N TRP A 4 -7.22 -3.75 -6.84
CA TRP A 4 -8.50 -3.05 -6.74
C TRP A 4 -8.36 -1.86 -5.80
N GLU A 5 -9.35 -1.00 -5.77
CA GLU A 5 -9.42 0.11 -4.83
C GLU A 5 -10.32 -0.26 -3.64
N ILE A 6 -9.98 0.24 -2.46
CA ILE A 6 -10.83 0.18 -1.27
C ILE A 6 -11.22 1.59 -0.85
N LYS A 7 -12.48 1.76 -0.45
CA LYS A 7 -12.92 2.98 0.22
C LYS A 7 -12.75 2.77 1.73
N PHE A 8 -11.73 3.39 2.32
CA PHE A 8 -11.41 3.24 3.73
C PHE A 8 -12.02 4.38 4.56
N LYS A 9 -12.66 4.02 5.69
CA LYS A 9 -13.40 4.93 6.58
C LYS A 9 -14.39 5.88 5.88
N LYS A 10 -14.83 5.55 4.66
CA LYS A 10 -15.68 6.38 3.79
C LYS A 10 -15.05 7.70 3.32
N VAL A 11 -13.85 8.06 3.77
CA VAL A 11 -13.21 9.35 3.44
C VAL A 11 -12.15 9.23 2.34
N VAL A 12 -11.42 8.11 2.28
CA VAL A 12 -10.29 7.95 1.35
C VAL A 12 -10.44 6.72 0.46
N ILE A 13 -9.94 6.82 -0.78
CA ILE A 13 -9.80 5.70 -1.70
C ILE A 13 -8.34 5.30 -1.72
N LEU A 14 -8.05 4.04 -1.38
CA LEU A 14 -6.69 3.50 -1.32
C LEU A 14 -6.53 2.32 -2.29
N PRO A 15 -5.39 2.22 -2.99
CA PRO A 15 -5.12 1.08 -3.85
C PRO A 15 -4.68 -0.15 -3.03
N CYS A 16 -5.34 -1.28 -3.24
CA CYS A 16 -4.93 -2.60 -2.76
C CYS A 16 -4.22 -3.38 -3.87
N LEU A 17 -2.90 -3.47 -3.77
CA LEU A 17 -2.05 -4.06 -4.79
C LEU A 17 -1.88 -5.58 -4.61
N LYS A 18 -2.00 -6.32 -5.72
CA LYS A 18 -1.66 -7.75 -5.80
C LYS A 18 -0.16 -7.87 -6.07
N ILE A 19 0.64 -8.30 -5.09
CA ILE A 19 2.11 -8.37 -5.25
C ILE A 19 2.56 -9.18 -6.49
N LYS A 20 1.84 -10.26 -6.81
CA LYS A 20 2.09 -11.12 -7.99
C LYS A 20 1.90 -10.41 -9.34
N SER A 21 1.31 -9.23 -9.35
CA SER A 21 1.13 -8.41 -10.55
C SER A 21 2.36 -7.54 -10.86
N PHE A 22 3.40 -7.57 -10.02
CA PHE A 22 4.57 -6.73 -10.13
C PHE A 22 5.86 -7.55 -10.15
N SER A 23 6.85 -7.02 -10.87
CA SER A 23 8.25 -7.42 -10.75
C SER A 23 8.98 -6.34 -9.95
N LEU A 24 9.70 -6.73 -8.90
CA LEU A 24 10.45 -5.83 -8.04
C LEU A 24 11.91 -5.80 -8.47
N LYS A 25 12.47 -4.61 -8.67
CA LYS A 25 13.93 -4.45 -8.80
C LYS A 25 14.54 -4.32 -7.41
N THR A 26 15.45 -5.23 -7.09
CA THR A 26 16.25 -5.26 -5.86
C THR A 26 17.74 -5.10 -6.22
N PRO A 27 18.62 -4.77 -5.25
CA PRO A 27 20.06 -4.76 -5.50
C PRO A 27 20.61 -6.08 -6.05
N GLU A 28 19.98 -7.20 -5.69
CA GLU A 28 20.34 -8.58 -6.00
C GLU A 28 19.78 -9.03 -7.36
N GLY A 29 18.87 -8.24 -7.96
CA GLY A 29 18.32 -8.51 -9.28
C GLY A 29 16.83 -8.17 -9.39
N THR A 30 16.08 -8.98 -10.14
CA THR A 30 14.63 -8.82 -10.28
C THR A 30 13.92 -9.96 -9.56
N ALA A 31 13.03 -9.63 -8.63
CA ALA A 31 12.22 -10.58 -7.88
C ALA A 31 10.76 -10.54 -8.32
N THR A 32 10.08 -11.70 -8.30
CA THR A 32 8.63 -11.83 -8.62
C THR A 32 7.89 -12.55 -7.49
N PRO A 33 7.73 -11.90 -6.32
CA PRO A 33 7.14 -12.55 -5.15
C PRO A 33 5.67 -12.92 -5.36
N LYS A 34 5.32 -14.14 -4.95
CA LYS A 34 3.92 -14.65 -5.05
C LYS A 34 3.02 -14.15 -3.92
N TYR A 35 3.59 -13.84 -2.76
CA TYR A 35 2.89 -13.41 -1.56
C TYR A 35 3.62 -12.24 -0.90
N TRP A 36 2.88 -11.35 -0.23
CA TRP A 36 3.46 -10.19 0.45
C TRP A 36 4.45 -10.60 1.55
N LYS A 37 4.24 -11.74 2.21
CA LYS A 37 5.18 -12.28 3.21
C LYS A 37 6.53 -12.75 2.64
N ASN A 38 6.68 -12.83 1.31
CA ASN A 38 7.90 -13.28 0.64
C ASN A 38 8.74 -12.10 0.13
N VAL A 39 8.35 -10.85 0.39
CA VAL A 39 9.14 -9.68 -0.01
C VAL A 39 10.31 -9.50 0.97
N GLU A 40 11.45 -9.02 0.46
CA GLU A 40 12.69 -8.90 1.23
C GLU A 40 12.78 -7.61 2.06
N PHE A 41 11.77 -6.74 1.97
CA PHE A 41 11.68 -5.50 2.72
C PHE A 41 10.54 -5.55 3.74
N GLN A 42 10.66 -4.77 4.81
CA GLN A 42 9.60 -4.66 5.80
C GLN A 42 8.45 -3.80 5.26
N VAL A 43 7.25 -4.38 5.21
CA VAL A 43 6.01 -3.63 5.00
C VAL A 43 5.53 -3.12 6.36
N LYS A 44 5.52 -1.79 6.54
CA LYS A 44 5.04 -1.17 7.78
C LYS A 44 3.51 -1.32 7.90
N PRO A 45 2.97 -1.44 9.12
CA PRO A 45 1.53 -1.34 9.33
C PRO A 45 1.04 0.05 8.87
N PHE A 46 -0.16 0.08 8.34
CA PHE A 46 -0.84 1.30 7.94
C PHE A 46 -1.39 2.02 9.17
N ASP A 47 -1.02 3.28 9.38
CA ASP A 47 -1.62 4.15 10.40
C ASP A 47 -2.51 5.18 9.70
N PHE A 48 -3.81 5.05 9.87
CA PHE A 48 -4.76 5.90 9.16
C PHE A 48 -4.55 7.39 9.44
N LEU A 49 -4.36 7.78 10.70
CA LEU A 49 -4.26 9.20 11.06
C LEU A 49 -2.93 9.77 10.58
N GLU A 50 -1.82 9.07 10.82
CA GLU A 50 -0.50 9.52 10.42
C GLU A 50 -0.37 9.57 8.89
N ASP A 51 -0.68 8.47 8.20
CA ASP A 51 -0.50 8.36 6.76
C ASP A 51 -1.44 9.29 6.00
N MET A 52 -2.70 9.44 6.43
CA MET A 52 -3.66 10.30 5.73
C MET A 52 -3.46 11.77 6.04
N SER A 53 -3.13 12.15 7.27
CA SER A 53 -2.82 13.57 7.58
C SER A 53 -1.58 14.05 6.83
N SER A 54 -0.57 13.18 6.68
CA SER A 54 0.64 13.49 5.92
C SER A 54 0.35 13.64 4.42
N ARG A 55 -0.47 12.76 3.84
CA ARG A 55 -0.74 12.74 2.38
C ARG A 55 -1.84 13.71 1.96
N PHE A 56 -2.81 13.95 2.84
CA PHE A 56 -4.01 14.74 2.60
C PHE A 56 -4.25 15.71 3.77
N PRO A 57 -3.41 16.76 3.92
CA PRO A 57 -3.42 17.64 5.08
C PRO A 57 -4.71 18.47 5.26
N GLY A 58 -5.60 18.50 4.27
CA GLY A 58 -6.90 19.17 4.32
C GLY A 58 -8.10 18.22 4.38
N LEU A 59 -7.86 16.92 4.57
CA LEU A 59 -8.93 15.97 4.78
C LEU A 59 -9.40 16.07 6.24
N ASP A 60 -10.70 16.20 6.45
CA ASP A 60 -11.27 16.08 7.78
C ASP A 60 -11.29 14.59 8.17
N LEU A 61 -10.41 14.22 9.11
CA LEU A 61 -10.16 12.84 9.53
C LEU A 61 -10.78 12.54 10.91
N ASP A 62 -11.46 13.52 11.50
CA ASP A 62 -11.94 13.50 12.90
C ASP A 62 -13.30 12.79 13.11
N ASP A 63 -13.81 12.04 12.13
CA ASP A 63 -15.05 11.22 12.23
C ASP A 63 -14.83 9.76 12.68
#